data_AF-V9QM19-F1
#
_entry.id   AF-V9QM19-F1
#
_cell.length_a   1.000
_cell.length_b   1.000
_cell.length_c   1.000
_cell.angle_alpha   90.00
_cell.angle_beta   90.00
_cell.angle_gamma   90.00
#
_symmetry.space_group_name_H-M   'P 1'
#
loop_
_entity.id
_entity.type
_entity.pdbx_description
1 polymer ?
#
loop_
_entity_poly.entity_id
_entity_poly.type
_entity_poly.pdbx_seq_one_letter_code
_entity_poly.pdbx_strand_id
1 'polypeptide(L)'
;NAGRSPIFGLWGKLNPDEHGPQALPRSLIVYPRTQRYFATLGYLSSPAGIMGNPNVAAQGRTVRGGLERAIKNMVNVKATYAPLSVRHSEKLHVDPDNFRR
;
A
#
# COMPACT_ATOMS: atom_id res chain seq x y z
N ASN A 1 11.36 8.79 23.02
CA ASN A 1 11.79 8.86 21.60
C ASN A 1 12.47 7.59 21.05
N ALA A 2 12.60 6.48 21.80
CA ALA A 2 13.31 5.27 21.34
C ALA A 2 12.61 4.46 20.22
N GLY A 3 11.28 4.49 20.12
CA GLY A 3 10.53 3.67 19.16
C GLY A 3 10.61 4.08 17.68
N ARG A 4 11.09 5.29 17.37
CA ARG A 4 11.14 5.81 15.98
C ARG A 4 12.42 5.40 15.24
N SER A 5 13.54 5.27 15.96
CA SER A 5 14.86 4.98 15.38
C SER A 5 14.93 3.65 14.61
N PRO A 6 14.36 2.53 15.13
CA PRO A 6 14.37 1.26 14.40
C PRO A 6 13.54 1.30 13.10
N ILE A 7 12.44 2.06 13.10
CA ILE A 7 11.53 2.15 11.94
C ILE A 7 12.22 2.90 10.79
N PHE A 8 12.90 4.01 11.08
CA PHE A 8 13.70 4.72 10.06
C PHE A 8 14.86 3.87 9.54
N GLY A 9 15.54 3.14 10.44
CA GLY A 9 16.64 2.25 10.07
C GLY A 9 16.19 1.07 9.18
N LEU A 10 15.01 0.49 9.46
CA LEU A 10 14.43 -0.56 8.61
C LEU A 10 13.96 0.00 7.27
N TRP A 11 13.28 1.15 7.27
CA TRP A 11 12.78 1.78 6.05
C TRP A 11 13.91 2.16 5.09
N GLY A 12 15.02 2.70 5.62
CA GLY A 12 16.19 3.06 4.83
C GLY A 12 16.87 1.88 4.14
N LYS A 13 16.64 0.64 4.61
CA LYS A 13 17.16 -0.59 3.99
C LYS A 13 16.26 -1.14 2.89
N LEU A 14 15.02 -0.66 2.78
CA LEU A 14 14.07 -1.16 1.78
C LEU A 14 14.29 -0.46 0.44
N ASN A 15 14.71 -1.22 -0.57
CA ASN A 15 14.80 -0.76 -1.95
C ASN A 15 13.42 -0.26 -2.47
N PRO A 16 13.31 1.01 -2.88
CA PRO A 16 12.08 1.58 -3.45
C PRO A 16 11.53 0.87 -4.66
N ASP A 17 12.42 0.52 -5.57
CA ASP A 17 12.08 0.07 -6.91
C ASP A 17 11.79 -1.43 -6.94
N GLU A 18 12.13 -2.13 -5.86
CA GLU A 18 11.92 -3.56 -5.72
C GLU A 18 10.72 -3.88 -4.82
N HIS A 19 10.66 -3.33 -3.61
CA HIS A 19 9.69 -3.79 -2.62
C HIS A 19 8.30 -3.18 -2.79
N GLY A 20 8.19 -1.95 -3.30
CA GLY A 20 6.90 -1.31 -3.58
C GLY A 20 6.11 -2.06 -4.66
N PRO A 21 6.71 -2.32 -5.84
CA PRO A 21 6.08 -3.09 -6.90
C PRO A 21 5.82 -4.56 -6.56
N GLN A 22 6.52 -5.15 -5.58
CA GLN A 22 6.31 -6.56 -5.18
C GLN A 22 5.26 -6.74 -4.07
N ALA A 23 5.10 -5.77 -3.18
CA ALA A 23 4.22 -5.91 -2.01
C ALA A 23 2.73 -5.96 -2.40
N LEU A 24 2.28 -5.09 -3.30
CA LEU A 24 0.88 -5.05 -3.73
C LEU A 24 0.48 -6.32 -4.52
N PRO A 25 1.22 -6.80 -5.53
CA PRO A 25 0.95 -8.08 -6.17
C PRO A 25 0.83 -9.25 -5.19
N ARG A 26 1.75 -9.36 -4.22
CA ARG A 26 1.70 -10.42 -3.21
C ARG A 26 0.42 -10.34 -2.37
N SER A 27 0.01 -9.14 -1.96
CA SER A 27 -1.25 -8.95 -1.22
C SER A 27 -2.47 -9.36 -2.05
N LEU A 28 -2.51 -9.02 -3.34
CA LEU A 28 -3.62 -9.40 -4.24
C LEU A 28 -3.68 -10.91 -4.51
N ILE A 29 -2.53 -11.59 -4.51
CA ILE A 29 -2.44 -13.05 -4.67
C ILE A 29 -2.88 -13.77 -3.39
N VAL A 30 -2.36 -13.36 -2.23
CA VAL A 30 -2.64 -13.99 -0.93
C VAL A 30 -4.07 -13.69 -0.47
N TYR A 31 -4.62 -12.53 -0.82
CA TYR A 31 -5.97 -12.11 -0.44
C TYR A 31 -6.82 -11.76 -1.67
N PRO A 32 -7.31 -12.74 -2.45
CA PRO A 32 -8.04 -12.49 -3.70
C PRO A 32 -9.28 -11.59 -3.55
N ARG A 33 -9.91 -11.58 -2.37
CA ARG A 33 -11.07 -10.72 -2.09
C ARG A 33 -10.76 -9.22 -2.11
N THR A 34 -9.49 -8.82 -2.04
CA THR A 34 -9.09 -7.40 -2.15
C THR A 34 -9.03 -6.93 -3.60
N GLN A 35 -8.94 -7.85 -4.57
CA GLN A 35 -8.88 -7.53 -6.00
C GLN A 35 -10.08 -6.72 -6.49
N ARG A 36 -11.26 -6.88 -5.86
CA ARG A 36 -12.47 -6.10 -6.20
C ARG A 36 -12.29 -4.58 -6.09
N TYR A 37 -11.39 -4.12 -5.21
CA TYR A 37 -11.09 -2.70 -5.05
C TYR A 37 -10.12 -2.16 -6.12
N PHE A 38 -9.55 -3.06 -6.92
CA PHE A 38 -8.55 -2.78 -7.95
C PHE A 38 -9.00 -3.23 -9.35
N ALA A 39 -10.30 -3.40 -9.57
CA ALA A 39 -10.86 -3.84 -10.85
C ALA A 39 -10.43 -2.93 -12.03
N THR A 40 -10.13 -1.66 -11.76
CA THR A 40 -9.64 -0.70 -12.77
C THR A 40 -8.18 -0.90 -13.18
N LEU A 41 -7.41 -1.73 -12.47
CA LEU A 41 -6.00 -2.01 -12.81
C LEU A 41 -5.85 -3.01 -13.96
N GLY A 42 -6.94 -3.59 -14.45
CA GLY A 42 -6.96 -4.54 -15.56
C GLY A 42 -6.99 -5.99 -15.10
N TYR A 43 -6.27 -6.86 -15.81
CA TYR A 43 -6.31 -8.30 -15.58
C TYR A 43 -5.65 -8.69 -14.24
N LEU A 44 -6.43 -9.29 -13.33
CA LEU A 44 -6.00 -9.73 -12.00
C LEU A 44 -6.35 -11.21 -11.71
N SER A 45 -6.78 -11.98 -12.71
CA SER A 45 -7.36 -13.32 -12.51
C SER A 45 -6.33 -14.45 -12.35
N SER A 46 -5.03 -14.16 -12.48
CA SER A 46 -3.97 -15.16 -12.24
C SER A 46 -2.74 -14.53 -11.56
N PRO A 47 -1.97 -15.29 -10.76
CA PRO A 47 -0.75 -14.78 -10.12
C PRO A 47 0.25 -14.21 -11.12
N ALA A 48 0.48 -14.87 -12.26
CA ALA A 48 1.36 -14.37 -13.31
C ALA A 48 0.83 -13.06 -13.92
N GLY A 49 -0.49 -12.97 -14.13
CA GLY A 49 -1.14 -11.75 -14.60
C GLY A 49 -0.98 -10.59 -13.63
N ILE A 50 -1.15 -10.83 -12.33
CA ILE A 50 -0.98 -9.82 -11.28
C ILE A 50 0.49 -9.36 -11.19
N MET A 51 1.45 -10.30 -11.16
CA MET A 51 2.88 -10.00 -11.07
C MET A 51 3.42 -9.25 -12.29
N GLY A 52 2.88 -9.54 -13.48
CA GLY A 52 3.26 -8.88 -14.74
C GLY A 52 2.50 -7.58 -15.02
N ASN A 53 1.53 -7.18 -14.19
CA ASN A 53 0.68 -6.03 -14.48
C ASN A 53 1.36 -4.69 -14.13
N PRO A 54 1.66 -3.82 -15.13
CA PRO A 54 2.34 -2.55 -14.90
C PRO A 54 1.52 -1.57 -14.06
N ASN A 55 0.18 -1.64 -14.12
CA ASN A 55 -0.71 -0.80 -13.32
C ASN A 55 -0.67 -1.21 -11.84
N VAL A 56 -0.57 -2.52 -11.57
CA VAL A 56 -0.39 -3.03 -10.20
C VAL A 56 0.97 -2.60 -9.65
N ALA A 57 2.04 -2.69 -10.45
CA ALA A 57 3.36 -2.21 -10.06
C ALA A 57 3.35 -0.69 -9.75
N ALA A 58 2.69 0.11 -10.59
CA ALA A 58 2.55 1.56 -10.38
C ALA A 58 1.73 1.90 -9.13
N GLN A 59 0.65 1.16 -8.87
CA GLN A 59 -0.15 1.32 -7.66
C GLN A 59 0.66 0.93 -6.42
N GLY A 60 1.47 -0.13 -6.48
CA GLY A 60 2.38 -0.54 -5.41
C GLY A 60 3.38 0.54 -5.01
N ARG A 61 3.94 1.26 -6.01
CA ARG A 61 4.78 2.45 -5.75
C ARG A 61 4.02 3.55 -5.02
N THR A 62 2.76 3.81 -5.41
CA THR A 62 1.91 4.81 -4.76
C THR A 62 1.63 4.46 -3.29
N VAL A 63 1.33 3.19 -3.00
CA VAL A 63 1.11 2.70 -1.63
C VAL A 63 2.38 2.88 -0.78
N ARG A 64 3.55 2.50 -1.32
CA ARG A 64 4.84 2.70 -0.63
C ARG A 64 5.12 4.17 -0.34
N GLY A 65 4.88 5.07 -1.30
CA GLY A 65 5.03 6.51 -1.10
C GLY A 65 4.07 7.06 -0.03
N GLY A 66 2.87 6.48 0.07
CA GLY A 66 1.95 6.73 1.17
C GLY A 66 2.56 6.38 2.53
N LEU A 67 3.17 5.20 2.65
CA LEU A 67 3.83 4.74 3.88
C LEU A 67 5.08 5.57 4.22
N GLU A 68 5.87 5.96 3.22
CA GLU A 68 7.00 6.88 3.41
C GLU A 68 6.55 8.22 4.01
N ARG A 69 5.41 8.75 3.57
CA ARG A 69 4.83 9.98 4.12
C ARG A 69 4.47 9.82 5.59
N ALA A 70 3.94 8.67 6.02
CA ALA A 70 3.71 8.39 7.44
C ALA A 70 5.01 8.34 8.24
N ILE A 71 6.02 7.67 7.72
CA ILE A 71 7.32 7.51 8.37
C ILE A 71 7.98 8.89 8.58
N LYS A 72 7.92 9.77 7.58
CA LYS A 72 8.41 11.15 7.71
C LYS A 72 7.59 12.01 8.67
N ASN A 73 6.31 11.66 8.91
CA ASN A 73 5.38 12.43 9.74
C ASN A 73 4.86 11.64 10.96
N MET A 74 5.68 10.76 11.55
CA MET A 74 5.27 9.85 12.65
C MET A 74 4.68 10.55 13.88
N VAL A 75 4.95 11.84 14.07
CA VAL A 75 4.41 12.63 15.19
C VAL A 75 2.97 13.07 14.95
N ASN A 76 2.55 13.16 13.68
CA ASN A 76 1.24 13.69 13.27
C ASN A 76 0.60 12.86 12.14
N VAL A 77 0.67 11.53 12.26
CA VAL A 77 0.14 10.59 11.27
C VAL A 77 -1.36 10.79 11.02
N LYS A 78 -2.12 11.10 12.09
CA LYS A 78 -3.57 11.33 12.00
C LYS A 78 -3.91 12.50 11.07
N ALA A 79 -3.27 13.66 11.24
CA ALA A 79 -3.50 14.79 10.35
C ALA A 79 -2.98 14.51 8.93
N THR A 80 -1.83 13.83 8.83
CA THR A 80 -1.20 13.47 7.55
C THR A 80 -2.09 12.59 6.67
N TYR A 81 -2.87 11.68 7.28
CA TYR A 81 -3.77 10.78 6.56
C TYR A 81 -5.24 11.16 6.58
N ALA A 82 -5.65 12.27 7.22
CA ALA A 82 -7.04 12.73 7.17
C ALA A 82 -7.64 12.73 5.74
N PRO A 83 -6.99 13.30 4.70
CA PRO A 83 -7.53 13.25 3.34
C PRO A 83 -7.50 11.84 2.72
N LEU A 84 -6.55 10.99 3.13
CA LEU A 84 -6.48 9.60 2.66
C LEU A 84 -7.59 8.75 3.27
N SER A 85 -7.88 8.97 4.55
CA SER A 85 -8.96 8.32 5.30
C SER A 85 -10.29 8.60 4.63
N VAL A 86 -10.62 9.88 4.38
CA VAL A 86 -11.84 10.30 3.70
C VAL A 86 -11.98 9.62 2.33
N ARG A 87 -10.91 9.58 1.54
CA ARG A 87 -10.94 8.90 0.23
C ARG A 87 -11.28 7.40 0.37
N HIS A 88 -10.68 6.70 1.33
CA HIS A 88 -10.89 5.26 1.48
C HIS A 88 -12.25 4.92 2.10
N SER A 89 -12.74 5.72 3.05
CA SER A 89 -14.04 5.49 3.70
C SER A 89 -15.21 5.96 2.83
N GLU A 90 -15.17 7.18 2.30
CA GLU A 90 -16.34 7.82 1.69
C GLU A 90 -16.42 7.66 0.17
N LYS A 91 -15.30 7.47 -0.52
CA LYS A 91 -15.29 7.32 -1.99
C LYS A 91 -15.13 5.87 -2.43
N LEU A 92 -14.18 5.16 -1.82
CA LEU A 92 -13.84 3.79 -2.20
C LEU A 92 -14.59 2.73 -1.38
N HIS A 93 -15.23 3.12 -0.27
CA HIS A 93 -15.97 2.24 0.63
C HIS A 93 -15.16 0.97 1.02
N VAL A 94 -13.87 1.15 1.29
CA VAL A 94 -12.97 0.05 1.63
C VAL A 94 -13.29 -0.39 3.06
N ASP A 95 -13.61 -1.68 3.22
CA ASP A 95 -13.82 -2.27 4.54
C ASP A 95 -12.55 -2.08 5.41
N PRO A 96 -12.66 -1.49 6.63
CA PRO A 96 -11.55 -1.23 7.52
C PRO A 96 -10.66 -2.44 7.81
N ASP A 97 -11.20 -3.65 7.78
CA ASP A 97 -10.44 -4.88 8.01
C ASP A 97 -9.31 -5.10 7.00
N ASN A 98 -9.41 -4.51 5.80
CA ASN A 98 -8.35 -4.59 4.79
C ASN A 98 -7.09 -3.79 5.16
N PHE A 99 -7.16 -2.87 6.14
CA PHE A 99 -5.99 -2.13 6.62
C PHE A 99 -5.27 -2.82 7.77
N ARG A 100 -5.89 -3.80 8.43
CA ARG A 100 -5.31 -4.52 9.58
C ARG A 100 -4.49 -5.74 9.18
N ARG A 101 -4.73 -6.29 7.99
CA ARG A 101 -4.14 -7.55 7.49
C ARG A 101 -2.83 -7.34 6.76
#